data_AF-A0A226DS75-F1
#
_entry.id   AF-A0A226DS75-F1
#
_cell.length_a   1.000
_cell.length_b   1.000
_cell.length_c   1.000
_cell.angle_alpha   90.00
_cell.angle_beta   90.00
_cell.angle_gamma   90.00
#
_symmetry.space_group_name_H-M   'P 1'
#
loop_
_entity.id
_entity.type
_entity.pdbx_description
1 polymer ?
#
loop_
_entity_poly.entity_id
_entity_poly.type
_entity_poly.pdbx_seq_one_letter_code
_entity_poly.pdbx_strand_id
1 'polypeptide(L)'
;MFTDLFSQEFSKTIKTANRFGFSLIWDRTKRRLQFSPKFHSKTKLVTKYIFLYTFNVLVQTARHKFMPNSPDFNLLMVMSYAWIGMSVGVYLLANQPKEMARSWNGIFLISVKIHGKQILELPWLNRSDHLQSKVAQNYPPRQIIAISSSIPYLVSDSPLTPPSDAHS
;
A
#
# COMPACT_ATOMS: atom_id res chain seq x y z
N MET A 1 13.84 2.15 -4.88
CA MET A 1 13.75 0.68 -5.01
C MET A 1 12.34 0.29 -4.58
N PHE A 2 11.55 -0.38 -5.41
CA PHE A 2 10.24 -0.90 -4.98
C PHE A 2 10.53 -1.99 -3.94
N THR A 3 10.43 -1.63 -2.67
CA THR A 3 10.84 -2.48 -1.55
C THR A 3 9.92 -3.70 -1.46
N ASP A 4 10.47 -4.84 -1.06
CA ASP A 4 9.67 -6.06 -0.87
C ASP A 4 8.52 -5.82 0.14
N LEU A 5 8.70 -4.86 1.05
CA LEU A 5 7.67 -4.33 1.94
C LEU A 5 6.43 -3.83 1.19
N PHE A 6 6.60 -2.98 0.17
CA PHE A 6 5.47 -2.46 -0.62
C PHE A 6 4.78 -3.60 -1.39
N SER A 7 5.55 -4.51 -2.00
CA SER A 7 4.98 -5.67 -2.71
C SER A 7 4.18 -6.57 -1.77
N GLN A 8 4.64 -6.72 -0.52
CA GLN A 8 3.96 -7.51 0.50
C GLN A 8 2.66 -6.86 0.96
N GLU A 9 2.67 -5.56 1.27
CA GLU A 9 1.48 -4.80 1.65
C GLU A 9 0.47 -4.72 0.51
N PHE A 10 0.93 -4.43 -0.71
CA PHE A 10 0.07 -4.43 -1.89
C PHE A 10 -0.56 -5.81 -2.14
N SER A 11 0.21 -6.88 -1.97
CA SER A 11 -0.29 -8.25 -2.04
C SER A 11 -1.36 -8.53 -0.98
N LYS A 12 -1.21 -8.03 0.25
CA LYS A 12 -2.23 -8.15 1.31
C LYS A 12 -3.50 -7.39 0.92
N THR A 13 -3.37 -6.14 0.47
CA THR A 13 -4.51 -5.31 0.04
C THR A 13 -5.29 -5.96 -1.10
N ILE A 14 -4.60 -6.48 -2.12
CA ILE A 14 -5.24 -7.19 -3.23
C ILE A 14 -5.91 -8.48 -2.77
N LYS A 15 -5.31 -9.24 -1.83
CA LYS A 15 -5.97 -10.43 -1.24
C LYS A 15 -7.25 -10.06 -0.48
N THR A 16 -7.23 -8.97 0.28
CA THR A 16 -8.41 -8.46 0.98
C THR A 16 -9.48 -8.02 -0.03
N ALA A 17 -9.12 -7.27 -1.06
CA ALA A 17 -10.04 -6.89 -2.14
C ALA A 17 -10.66 -8.11 -2.85
N ASN A 18 -9.88 -9.17 -3.08
CA ASN A 18 -10.38 -10.40 -3.69
C ASN A 18 -11.43 -11.13 -2.84
N ARG A 19 -11.41 -10.97 -1.51
CA ARG A 19 -12.52 -11.47 -0.66
C ARG A 19 -13.83 -10.76 -0.95
N PHE A 20 -13.76 -9.47 -1.31
CA PHE A 20 -14.91 -8.67 -1.75
C PHE A 20 -15.26 -8.86 -3.23
N GLY A 21 -14.72 -9.90 -3.88
CA GLY A 21 -15.05 -10.24 -5.26
C GLY A 21 -14.29 -9.41 -6.29
N PHE A 22 -13.12 -8.89 -5.97
CA PHE A 22 -12.23 -8.27 -6.97
C PHE A 22 -11.60 -9.34 -7.88
N SER A 23 -11.51 -9.06 -9.18
CA SER A 23 -11.07 -10.02 -10.22
C SER A 23 -9.55 -10.09 -10.43
N LEU A 24 -8.77 -9.28 -9.70
CA LEU A 24 -7.36 -9.04 -9.98
C LEU A 24 -6.47 -9.75 -8.95
N ILE A 25 -5.44 -10.46 -9.42
CA ILE A 25 -4.47 -11.15 -8.57
C ILE A 25 -3.10 -10.51 -8.77
N TRP A 26 -2.39 -10.28 -7.66
CA TRP A 26 -0.99 -9.87 -7.70
C TRP A 26 -0.08 -11.09 -7.85
N ASP A 27 0.64 -11.17 -8.98
CA ASP A 27 1.71 -12.14 -9.17
C ASP A 27 3.01 -11.58 -8.55
N ARG A 28 3.45 -12.18 -7.44
CA ARG A 28 4.67 -11.75 -6.74
C ARG A 28 5.93 -12.01 -7.56
N THR A 29 5.95 -13.08 -8.34
CA THR A 29 7.11 -13.51 -9.13
C THR A 29 7.34 -12.56 -10.30
N LYS A 30 6.26 -12.15 -10.97
CA LYS A 30 6.31 -11.21 -12.09
C LYS A 30 6.16 -9.75 -11.68
N ARG A 31 5.88 -9.48 -10.39
CA ARG A 31 5.56 -8.15 -9.81
C ARG A 31 4.52 -7.38 -10.65
N ARG A 32 3.44 -8.07 -11.06
CA ARG A 32 2.41 -7.53 -11.98
C ARG A 32 1.02 -7.99 -11.56
N LEU A 33 0.01 -7.14 -11.83
CA LEU A 33 -1.40 -7.54 -11.73
C LEU A 33 -1.79 -8.41 -12.91
N GLN A 34 -2.47 -9.52 -12.62
CA GLN A 34 -3.06 -10.43 -13.59
C GLN A 34 -4.55 -10.59 -13.33
N PHE A 35 -5.31 -10.82 -14.40
CA PHE A 35 -6.73 -11.10 -14.30
C PHE A 35 -6.97 -12.57 -13.98
N SER A 36 -7.91 -12.85 -13.06
CA SER A 36 -8.34 -14.19 -12.73
C SER A 36 -9.80 -14.43 -13.13
N PRO A 37 -10.06 -15.37 -14.06
CA PRO A 37 -11.42 -15.74 -14.45
C PRO A 37 -12.26 -16.27 -13.28
N LYS A 38 -11.61 -16.86 -12.26
CA LYS A 38 -12.26 -17.52 -11.12
C LYS A 38 -13.12 -16.55 -10.28
N PHE A 39 -12.75 -15.27 -10.25
CA PHE A 39 -13.46 -14.25 -9.48
C PHE A 39 -14.41 -13.41 -10.33
N HIS A 40 -14.45 -13.62 -11.65
CA HIS A 40 -15.21 -12.78 -12.58
C HIS A 40 -16.72 -12.82 -12.34
N SER A 41 -17.28 -14.00 -12.01
CA SER A 41 -18.70 -14.15 -11.68
C SER A 41 -19.06 -13.41 -10.38
N LYS A 42 -18.18 -13.47 -9.37
CA LYS A 42 -18.35 -12.75 -8.10
C LYS A 42 -18.28 -11.24 -8.31
N THR A 43 -17.33 -10.75 -9.11
CA THR A 43 -17.24 -9.32 -9.45
C THR A 43 -18.53 -8.83 -10.10
N LYS A 44 -19.06 -9.57 -11.09
CA LYS A 44 -20.33 -9.21 -11.74
C LYS A 44 -21.49 -9.12 -10.75
N LEU A 45 -21.58 -10.03 -9.79
CA LEU A 45 -22.62 -10.01 -8.76
C LEU A 45 -22.47 -8.78 -7.86
N VAL A 46 -21.25 -8.50 -7.39
CA VAL A 46 -20.94 -7.32 -6.57
C VAL A 46 -21.24 -6.02 -7.32
N THR A 47 -20.90 -5.94 -8.60
CA THR A 47 -21.23 -4.79 -9.45
C THR A 47 -22.73 -4.58 -9.54
N LYS A 48 -23.53 -5.64 -9.78
CA LYS A 48 -25.00 -5.54 -9.79
C LYS A 48 -25.55 -5.04 -8.46
N TYR A 49 -25.00 -5.51 -7.34
CA TYR A 49 -25.41 -5.07 -6.01
C TYR A 49 -25.11 -3.58 -5.78
N ILE A 50 -23.93 -3.12 -6.18
CA ILE A 50 -23.55 -1.70 -6.09
C ILE A 50 -24.49 -0.83 -6.94
N PHE A 51 -24.80 -1.25 -8.18
CA PHE A 51 -25.76 -0.53 -9.04
C PHE A 51 -27.16 -0.44 -8.42
N LEU A 52 -27.67 -1.55 -7.85
CA LEU A 52 -28.97 -1.56 -7.19
C LEU A 52 -28.98 -0.62 -5.97
N TYR A 53 -27.88 -0.61 -5.20
CA TYR A 53 -27.74 0.28 -4.05
C TYR A 53 -27.68 1.76 -4.47
N THR A 54 -26.89 2.09 -5.50
CA THR A 54 -26.85 3.46 -6.06
C THR A 54 -28.22 3.90 -6.54
N PHE A 55 -28.99 3.03 -7.18
CA PHE A 55 -30.36 3.32 -7.58
C PHE A 55 -31.27 3.59 -6.38
N ASN A 56 -31.17 2.80 -5.30
CA ASN A 56 -31.92 3.04 -4.07
C ASN A 56 -31.58 4.41 -3.45
N VAL A 57 -30.30 4.75 -3.34
CA VAL A 57 -29.86 6.07 -2.84
C VAL A 57 -30.43 7.19 -3.70
N LEU A 58 -30.41 7.06 -5.04
CA LEU A 58 -31.01 8.06 -5.93
C LEU A 58 -32.52 8.23 -5.73
N VAL A 59 -33.24 7.13 -5.56
CA VAL A 59 -34.69 7.17 -5.27
C VAL A 59 -34.95 7.86 -3.93
N GLN A 60 -34.13 7.59 -2.90
CA GLN A 60 -34.24 8.28 -1.62
C GLN A 60 -33.93 9.77 -1.73
N THR A 61 -32.87 10.14 -2.47
CA THR A 61 -32.53 11.54 -2.72
C THR A 61 -33.67 12.26 -3.46
N ALA A 62 -34.27 11.61 -4.47
CA ALA A 62 -35.42 12.15 -5.18
C ALA A 62 -36.63 12.34 -4.26
N ARG A 63 -36.95 11.33 -3.41
CA ARG A 63 -38.04 11.43 -2.44
C ARG A 63 -37.87 12.60 -1.47
N HIS A 64 -36.67 12.80 -0.93
CA HIS A 64 -36.38 13.90 -0.01
C HIS A 64 -36.40 15.27 -0.71
N LYS A 65 -36.11 15.33 -2.02
CA LYS A 65 -36.26 16.56 -2.81
C LYS A 65 -37.70 17.06 -2.86
N PHE A 66 -38.67 16.14 -2.91
CA PHE A 66 -40.10 16.47 -2.98
C PHE A 66 -40.75 16.65 -1.59
N MET A 67 -40.02 16.39 -0.51
CA MET A 67 -40.50 16.67 0.85
C MET A 67 -40.13 18.12 1.26
N PRO A 68 -41.10 18.95 1.66
CA PRO A 68 -40.80 20.28 2.16
C PRO A 68 -39.98 20.20 3.46
N ASN A 69 -38.94 21.02 3.58
CA ASN A 69 -38.08 21.16 4.76
C ASN A 69 -37.27 19.91 5.16
N SER A 70 -36.84 19.08 4.21
CA SER A 70 -35.97 17.93 4.51
C SER A 70 -34.53 18.38 4.84
N PRO A 71 -34.04 18.22 6.09
CA PRO A 71 -32.68 18.58 6.45
C PRO A 71 -31.62 17.68 5.78
N ASP A 72 -32.00 16.44 5.44
CA ASP A 72 -31.06 15.41 4.96
C ASP A 72 -30.77 15.49 3.45
N PHE A 73 -31.47 16.36 2.71
CA PHE A 73 -31.41 16.37 1.25
C PHE A 73 -30.01 16.68 0.72
N ASN A 74 -29.31 17.65 1.33
CA ASN A 74 -27.96 18.03 0.91
C ASN A 74 -26.96 16.89 1.12
N LEU A 75 -27.06 16.17 2.25
CA LEU A 75 -26.20 15.02 2.53
C LEU A 75 -26.48 13.86 1.57
N LEU A 76 -27.76 13.54 1.35
CA LEU A 76 -28.20 12.53 0.38
C LEU A 76 -27.76 12.86 -1.05
N MET A 77 -27.73 14.14 -1.42
CA MET A 77 -27.24 14.59 -2.72
C MET A 77 -25.74 14.32 -2.86
N VAL A 78 -24.91 14.72 -1.89
CA VAL A 78 -23.46 14.44 -1.88
C VAL A 78 -23.19 12.94 -1.94
N MET A 79 -23.92 12.15 -1.15
CA MET A 79 -23.82 10.68 -1.18
C MET A 79 -24.17 10.13 -2.56
N SER A 80 -25.24 10.63 -3.19
CA SER A 80 -25.64 10.16 -4.52
C SER A 80 -24.57 10.43 -5.59
N TYR A 81 -23.90 11.58 -5.56
CA TYR A 81 -22.80 11.88 -6.48
C TYR A 81 -21.59 10.97 -6.24
N ALA A 82 -21.23 10.75 -4.97
CA ALA A 82 -20.15 9.83 -4.63
C ALA A 82 -20.44 8.40 -5.12
N TRP A 83 -21.67 7.92 -4.92
CA TRP A 83 -22.10 6.60 -5.39
C TRP A 83 -22.16 6.48 -6.91
N ILE A 84 -22.54 7.54 -7.63
CA ILE A 84 -22.48 7.58 -9.10
C ILE A 84 -21.01 7.45 -9.55
N GLY A 85 -20.10 8.27 -9.01
CA GLY A 85 -18.68 8.19 -9.35
C GLY A 85 -18.08 6.80 -9.07
N MET A 86 -18.43 6.23 -7.92
CA MET A 86 -18.00 4.87 -7.56
C MET A 86 -18.56 3.81 -8.52
N SER A 87 -19.83 3.93 -8.92
CA SER A 87 -20.46 2.98 -9.86
C SER A 87 -19.82 3.01 -11.25
N VAL A 88 -19.41 4.18 -11.75
CA VAL A 88 -18.64 4.30 -13.00
C VAL A 88 -17.28 3.61 -12.87
N GLY A 89 -16.57 3.82 -11.77
CA GLY A 89 -15.29 3.16 -11.50
C GLY A 89 -15.42 1.63 -11.43
N VAL A 90 -16.42 1.13 -10.71
CA VAL A 90 -16.71 -0.31 -10.59
C VAL A 90 -17.13 -0.91 -11.92
N TYR A 91 -17.89 -0.20 -12.75
CA TYR A 91 -18.28 -0.63 -14.09
C TYR A 91 -17.07 -0.86 -15.00
N LEU A 92 -16.14 0.10 -15.02
CA LEU A 92 -14.89 -0.02 -15.78
C LEU A 92 -14.07 -1.23 -15.30
N LEU A 93 -13.97 -1.41 -13.98
CA LEU A 93 -13.26 -2.55 -13.38
C LEU A 93 -13.91 -3.90 -13.72
N ALA A 94 -15.24 -3.95 -13.79
CA ALA A 94 -15.98 -5.19 -14.06
C ALA A 94 -15.96 -5.60 -15.54
N ASN A 95 -16.07 -4.63 -16.45
CA ASN A 95 -16.18 -4.90 -17.88
C ASN A 95 -14.82 -4.96 -18.60
N GLN A 96 -13.85 -4.17 -18.15
CA GLN A 96 -12.53 -4.10 -18.75
C GLN A 96 -11.41 -4.41 -17.74
N PRO A 97 -11.48 -5.52 -16.98
CA PRO A 97 -10.48 -5.82 -15.95
C PRO A 97 -9.07 -6.01 -16.53
N LYS A 98 -8.96 -6.47 -17.78
CA LYS A 98 -7.68 -6.63 -18.48
C LYS A 98 -7.03 -5.29 -18.82
N GLU A 99 -7.82 -4.31 -19.28
CA GLU A 99 -7.32 -2.97 -19.62
C GLU A 99 -6.93 -2.21 -18.35
N MET A 100 -7.73 -2.34 -17.29
CA MET A 100 -7.39 -1.79 -15.98
C MET A 100 -6.10 -2.39 -15.41
N ALA A 101 -5.91 -3.71 -15.49
CA ALA A 101 -4.65 -4.34 -15.09
C ALA A 101 -3.46 -3.78 -15.89
N ARG A 102 -3.63 -3.59 -17.21
CA ARG A 102 -2.59 -3.03 -18.08
C ARG A 102 -2.28 -1.58 -17.71
N SER A 103 -3.30 -0.74 -17.50
CA SER A 103 -3.16 0.66 -17.09
C SER A 103 -2.44 0.77 -15.75
N TRP A 104 -2.84 -0.01 -14.75
CA TRP A 104 -2.19 -0.01 -13.43
C TRP A 104 -0.75 -0.50 -13.51
N ASN A 105 -0.48 -1.58 -14.25
CA ASN A 105 0.89 -2.04 -14.49
C ASN A 105 1.73 -0.95 -15.18
N GLY A 106 1.15 -0.16 -16.08
CA GLY A 106 1.79 0.99 -16.72
C GLY A 106 2.14 2.10 -15.72
N ILE A 107 1.19 2.47 -14.86
CA ILE A 107 1.41 3.44 -13.78
C ILE A 107 2.53 2.96 -12.86
N PHE A 108 2.52 1.69 -12.45
CA PHE A 108 3.58 1.11 -11.63
C PHE A 108 4.96 1.21 -12.29
N LEU A 109 5.06 0.91 -13.60
CA LEU A 109 6.32 1.04 -14.33
C LEU A 109 6.81 2.50 -14.39
N ILE A 110 5.90 3.45 -14.61
CA ILE A 110 6.22 4.88 -14.61
C ILE A 110 6.70 5.33 -13.23
N SER A 111 6.00 4.95 -12.16
CA SER A 111 6.39 5.29 -10.78
C SER A 111 7.78 4.77 -10.44
N VAL A 112 8.10 3.54 -10.85
CA VAL A 112 9.45 2.95 -10.67
C VAL A 112 10.49 3.72 -11.48
N LYS A 113 10.19 4.10 -12.74
CA LYS A 113 11.11 4.85 -13.60
C LYS A 113 11.43 6.24 -13.05
N ILE A 114 10.41 6.96 -12.55
CA ILE A 114 10.57 8.29 -11.96
C ILE A 114 11.42 8.20 -10.68
N HIS A 115 11.12 7.26 -9.79
CA HIS A 115 11.92 7.05 -8.57
C HIS A 115 13.34 6.59 -8.87
N GLY A 116 13.53 5.75 -9.89
CA GLY A 116 14.85 5.31 -10.32
C GLY A 116 15.72 6.45 -10.86
N LYS A 117 15.12 7.36 -11.64
CA LYS A 117 15.80 8.59 -12.11
C LYS A 117 16.13 9.54 -10.96
N GLN A 118 15.22 9.75 -10.01
CA GLN A 118 15.50 10.59 -8.85
C GLN A 118 16.67 10.07 -8.00
N ILE A 119 16.87 8.75 -7.89
CA ILE A 119 18.01 8.19 -7.15
C ILE A 119 19.34 8.41 -7.90
N LEU A 120 19.32 8.41 -9.24
CA LEU A 120 20.50 8.59 -10.08
C LEU A 120 20.95 10.06 -10.19
N GLU A 121 20.05 11.02 -9.95
CA GLU A 121 20.35 12.46 -9.98
C GLU A 121 20.58 13.10 -8.60
N LEU A 122 20.88 12.29 -7.57
CA LEU A 122 21.30 12.80 -6.26
C LEU A 122 22.83 12.71 -6.11
N PRO A 123 23.62 13.63 -6.72
CA PRO A 123 25.08 13.59 -6.67
C PRO A 123 25.66 13.71 -5.26
N TRP A 124 24.86 14.13 -4.26
CA TRP A 124 25.28 14.21 -2.87
C TRP A 124 25.26 12.87 -2.12
N LEU A 125 24.49 11.88 -2.57
CA LEU A 125 24.48 10.53 -1.97
C LEU A 125 25.70 9.69 -2.38
N ASN A 126 26.41 10.09 -3.44
CA ASN A 126 27.67 9.50 -3.87
C ASN A 126 28.91 10.16 -3.21
N ARG A 127 28.70 11.17 -2.35
CA ARG A 127 29.79 11.92 -1.69
C ARG A 127 30.18 11.34 -0.32
N SER A 128 29.39 10.44 0.25
CA SER A 128 29.67 9.79 1.54
C SER A 128 30.85 8.80 1.49
N ASP A 129 31.09 8.15 0.34
CA ASP A 129 32.20 7.19 0.21
C ASP A 129 33.56 7.89 0.20
N HIS A 130 33.60 9.15 -0.24
CA HIS A 130 34.85 9.92 -0.28
C HIS A 130 35.27 10.44 1.11
N LEU A 131 34.33 10.59 2.05
CA LEU A 131 34.62 11.03 3.42
C LEU A 131 35.09 9.87 4.32
N GLN A 132 34.64 8.64 4.11
CA GLN A 132 35.16 7.47 4.83
C GLN A 132 36.63 7.19 4.50
N SER A 133 37.06 7.40 3.26
CA SER A 133 38.47 7.25 2.85
C SER A 133 39.43 8.20 3.57
N LYS A 134 39.01 9.42 3.93
CA LYS A 134 39.87 10.39 4.63
C LYS A 134 39.92 10.20 6.15
N VAL A 135 38.91 9.56 6.74
CA VAL A 135 38.90 9.30 8.19
C VAL A 135 39.78 8.07 8.53
N ALA A 136 39.92 7.11 7.62
CA ALA A 136 40.73 5.91 7.84
C ALA A 136 42.25 6.14 7.81
N GLN A 137 42.75 7.26 7.28
CA GLN A 137 44.18 7.54 7.17
C GLN A 137 44.84 8.10 8.43
N ASN A 138 44.06 8.57 9.42
CA ASN A 138 44.59 9.27 10.59
C ASN A 138 44.56 8.46 11.90
N TYR A 139 44.20 7.17 11.85
CA TYR A 139 44.28 6.30 13.01
C TYR A 139 45.50 5.39 12.87
N PRO A 140 46.49 5.47 13.78
CA PRO A 140 47.56 4.48 13.80
C PRO A 140 46.96 3.10 14.08
N PRO A 141 47.51 2.03 13.48
CA PRO A 141 47.02 0.68 13.69
C PRO A 141 47.08 0.33 15.17
N ARG A 142 45.91 0.17 15.81
CA ARG A 142 45.83 -0.50 17.11
C ARG A 142 46.33 -1.92 16.90
N GLN A 143 47.50 -2.23 17.42
CA GLN A 143 47.99 -3.60 17.54
C GLN A 143 47.01 -4.35 18.46
N ILE A 144 46.15 -5.16 17.85
CA ILE A 144 45.31 -6.10 18.59
C ILE A 144 46.23 -7.25 18.98
N ILE A 145 46.72 -7.22 20.22
CA ILE A 145 47.41 -8.35 20.84
C ILE A 145 46.36 -9.47 20.94
N ALA A 146 46.50 -10.48 20.09
CA ALA A 146 45.73 -11.71 20.18
C ALA A 146 46.22 -12.52 21.39
N ILE A 147 45.64 -12.27 22.56
CA ILE A 147 45.79 -13.15 23.71
C ILE A 147 44.86 -14.34 23.47
N SER A 148 45.44 -15.42 22.95
CA SER A 148 44.91 -16.76 23.04
C SER A 148 44.92 -17.20 24.50
N SER A 149 43.77 -17.10 25.17
CA SER A 149 43.51 -17.85 26.40
C SER A 149 42.05 -18.26 26.43
N SER A 150 41.84 -19.55 26.19
CA SER A 150 40.75 -20.33 26.72
C SER A 150 40.58 -20.07 28.23
N ILE A 151 39.34 -19.83 28.67
CA ILE A 151 38.75 -20.28 29.95
C ILE A 151 37.28 -19.80 30.00
N PRO A 152 36.39 -20.54 30.70
CA PRO A 152 34.98 -20.68 30.36
C PRO A 152 34.02 -19.90 31.29
N TYR A 153 32.73 -19.93 30.90
CA TYR A 153 31.50 -19.64 31.67
C TYR A 153 31.58 -18.68 32.87
N LEU A 154 30.84 -17.56 32.76
CA LEU A 154 30.19 -16.98 33.93
C LEU A 154 28.79 -16.46 33.56
N VAL A 155 27.83 -17.14 34.19
CA VAL A 155 26.46 -16.75 34.45
C VAL A 155 26.39 -15.27 34.87
N SER A 156 25.41 -14.53 34.34
CA SER A 156 24.84 -13.40 35.06
C SER A 156 23.38 -13.22 34.66
N ASP A 157 22.52 -13.72 35.54
CA ASP A 157 21.11 -13.39 35.62
C ASP A 157 20.96 -11.92 36.01
N SER A 158 20.20 -11.13 35.25
CA SER A 158 19.11 -10.31 35.79
C SER A 158 18.45 -9.43 34.72
N PRO A 159 17.10 -9.40 34.65
CA PRO A 159 16.34 -8.52 33.77
C PRO A 159 16.22 -7.11 34.36
N LEU A 160 16.56 -6.09 33.55
CA LEU A 160 16.28 -4.68 33.85
C LEU A 160 14.81 -4.37 33.55
N THR A 161 14.01 -4.25 34.60
CA THR A 161 12.68 -3.63 34.58
C THR A 161 12.79 -2.10 34.42
N PRO A 162 11.95 -1.45 33.58
CA PRO A 162 11.91 0.00 33.49
C PRO A 162 11.15 0.65 34.67
N PRO A 163 11.50 1.89 35.04
CA PRO A 163 10.83 2.63 36.11
C PRO A 163 9.42 3.09 35.67
N SER A 164 8.49 2.90 36.60
CA SER A 164 7.11 3.36 36.54
C SER A 164 7.02 4.73 37.20
N ASP A 165 7.01 5.80 36.41
CA ASP A 165 6.70 7.14 36.91
C ASP A 165 5.24 7.49 36.60
N ALA A 166 4.50 7.70 37.68
CA ALA A 166 3.16 8.24 37.75
C ALA A 166 3.22 9.77 37.87
N HIS A 167 2.40 10.48 37.11
CA HIS A 167 1.89 11.83 37.39
C HIS A 167 0.62 11.99 36.52
N SER A 168 -0.57 11.93 37.14
CA SER A 168 -1.35 13.04 37.75
C SER A 168 -2.45 13.51 36.81
#